data_AF-A0A5N7ZXH3-F1
#
_entry.id   AF-A0A5N7ZXH3-F1
#
_cell.length_a   1.000
_cell.length_b   1.000
_cell.length_c   1.000
_cell.angle_alpha   90.00
_cell.angle_beta   90.00
_cell.angle_gamma   90.00
#
_symmetry.space_group_name_H-M   'P 1'
#
loop_
_entity.id
_entity.type
_entity.pdbx_description
1 polymer ?
#
loop_
_entity_poly.entity_id
_entity_poly.type
_entity_poly.pdbx_seq_one_letter_code
_entity_poly.pdbx_strand_id
1 'polypeptide(L)'
;MKASTLLLCAGLAAAAGAAQAQPAQYSRDLYGDWRVTYAAPAAKTADQVSAELAQSKASGQYSFGQEDYPPAVAATHPESRAQVEQELQQAQVQGEMASDEEDYPPPAMAHSGTSAIH
;
A
#
# COMPACT_ATOMS: atom_id res chain seq x y z
N MET A 1 48.50 35.53 -30.60
CA MET A 1 48.66 35.05 -29.20
C MET A 1 47.39 35.45 -28.46
N LYS A 2 46.51 34.62 -27.90
CA LYS A 2 46.37 33.17 -27.75
C LYS A 2 44.86 32.90 -27.88
N ALA A 3 44.50 31.84 -28.57
CA ALA A 3 43.12 31.35 -28.65
C ALA A 3 42.68 30.87 -27.26
N SER A 4 41.58 31.42 -26.75
CA SER A 4 40.91 30.86 -25.57
C SER A 4 39.89 29.84 -26.05
N THR A 5 40.34 28.59 -26.05
CA THR A 5 39.57 27.38 -26.24
C THR A 5 38.43 27.34 -25.22
N LEU A 6 37.21 27.60 -25.66
CA LEU A 6 36.01 27.27 -24.90
C LEU A 6 35.88 25.75 -24.91
N LEU A 7 36.18 25.13 -23.76
CA LEU A 7 35.99 23.72 -23.51
C LEU A 7 34.47 23.45 -23.53
N LEU A 8 34.01 22.93 -24.67
CA LEU A 8 32.68 22.40 -24.89
C LEU A 8 32.55 21.12 -24.04
N CYS A 9 32.07 21.25 -22.81
CA CYS A 9 31.66 20.10 -21.99
C CYS A 9 30.36 19.53 -22.54
N ALA A 10 30.42 18.84 -23.68
CA ALA A 10 29.39 17.92 -24.14
C ALA A 10 29.50 16.63 -23.32
N GLY A 11 29.03 16.69 -22.07
CA GLY A 11 28.90 15.54 -21.19
C GLY A 11 27.61 14.81 -21.46
N LEU A 12 27.74 13.62 -22.06
CA LEU A 12 26.73 12.58 -22.28
C LEU A 12 25.87 12.35 -21.03
N ALA A 13 24.71 13.02 -20.93
CA ALA A 13 23.71 12.70 -19.92
C ALA A 13 22.93 11.46 -20.37
N ALA A 14 23.36 10.31 -19.87
CA ALA A 14 22.56 9.09 -19.88
C ALA A 14 21.17 9.42 -19.32
N ALA A 15 20.11 9.10 -20.06
CA ALA A 15 18.73 9.21 -19.64
C ALA A 15 18.41 8.15 -18.58
N ALA A 16 19.06 8.23 -17.42
CA ALA A 16 18.51 7.71 -16.17
C ALA A 16 17.66 8.86 -15.62
N GLY A 17 16.35 8.65 -15.48
CA GLY A 17 15.41 9.67 -15.03
C GLY A 17 15.80 10.21 -13.65
N ALA A 18 16.59 11.28 -13.61
CA ALA A 18 16.74 12.11 -12.45
C ALA A 18 15.36 12.73 -12.22
N ALA A 19 14.73 12.41 -11.08
CA ALA A 19 13.57 13.14 -10.61
C ALA A 19 14.00 14.60 -10.39
N GLN A 20 13.83 15.44 -11.41
CA GLN A 20 14.06 16.86 -11.28
C GLN A 20 13.04 17.39 -10.27
N ALA A 21 13.51 18.06 -9.22
CA ALA A 21 12.64 18.68 -8.23
C ALA A 21 11.71 19.67 -8.94
N GLN A 22 10.43 19.33 -9.01
CA GLN A 22 9.41 20.18 -9.63
C GLN A 22 9.13 21.36 -8.68
N PRO A 23 9.13 22.60 -9.18
CA PRO A 23 8.88 23.76 -8.34
C PRO A 23 7.45 23.69 -7.78
N ALA A 24 7.34 23.73 -6.46
CA ALA A 24 6.07 23.81 -5.77
C ALA A 24 5.53 25.25 -5.83
N GLN A 25 4.28 25.41 -6.23
CA GLN A 25 3.60 26.70 -6.26
C GLN A 25 2.71 26.82 -5.03
N TYR A 26 2.98 27.83 -4.20
CA TYR A 26 2.25 28.10 -2.98
C TYR A 26 1.22 29.19 -3.23
N SER A 27 -0.05 28.94 -2.87
CA SER A 27 -1.10 29.95 -2.90
C SER A 27 -1.93 29.88 -1.62
N ARG A 28 -2.51 31.02 -1.24
CA ARG A 28 -3.44 31.13 -0.12
C ARG A 28 -4.84 31.32 -0.70
N ASP A 29 -5.80 30.50 -0.30
CA ASP A 29 -7.19 30.64 -0.77
C ASP A 29 -7.97 31.72 -0.01
N LEU A 30 -9.21 31.96 -0.42
CA LEU A 30 -10.08 33.01 0.15
C LEU A 30 -10.35 32.83 1.65
N TYR A 31 -10.23 31.62 2.19
CA TYR A 31 -10.42 31.32 3.61
C TYR A 31 -9.10 31.29 4.39
N GLY A 32 -7.98 31.58 3.74
CA GLY A 32 -6.68 31.70 4.37
C GLY A 32 -5.90 30.39 4.50
N ASP A 33 -6.42 29.28 3.98
CA ASP A 33 -5.73 28.00 3.97
C ASP A 33 -4.62 27.97 2.91
N TRP A 34 -3.54 27.24 3.21
CA TRP A 34 -2.36 27.16 2.36
C TRP A 34 -2.49 25.98 1.40
N ARG A 35 -2.41 26.27 0.09
CA ARG A 35 -2.41 25.26 -0.96
C ARG A 35 -1.04 25.18 -1.63
N VAL A 36 -0.62 23.95 -1.89
CA VAL A 36 0.59 23.62 -2.65
C VAL A 36 0.16 22.91 -3.92
N THR A 37 0.53 23.44 -5.08
CA THR A 37 0.34 22.75 -6.36
C THR A 37 1.69 22.40 -6.98
N TYR A 38 1.71 21.27 -7.66
CA TYR A 38 2.88 20.79 -8.40
C TYR A 38 2.52 20.77 -9.88
N ALA A 39 3.48 21.15 -10.72
CA ALA A 39 3.32 20.98 -12.17
C ALA A 39 3.25 19.48 -12.48
N ALA A 40 2.14 19.04 -13.07
CA ALA A 40 2.00 17.67 -13.51
C ALA A 40 3.04 17.38 -14.62
N PRO A 41 3.72 16.23 -14.59
CA PRO A 41 4.55 15.80 -15.70
C PRO A 41 3.70 15.55 -16.95
N ALA A 42 4.33 15.60 -18.13
CA ALA A 42 3.66 15.25 -19.37
C ALA A 42 3.11 13.81 -19.29
N ALA A 43 1.84 13.62 -19.65
CA ALA A 43 1.21 12.31 -19.66
C ALA A 43 1.88 11.40 -20.70
N LYS A 44 2.22 10.18 -20.30
CA LYS A 44 2.75 9.16 -21.22
C LYS A 44 1.64 8.64 -22.12
N THR A 45 1.97 8.36 -23.38
CA THR A 45 1.04 7.67 -24.28
C THR A 45 0.94 6.19 -23.91
N ALA A 46 -0.15 5.53 -24.31
CA ALA A 46 -0.30 4.08 -24.11
C ALA A 46 0.86 3.29 -24.72
N ASP A 47 1.35 3.69 -25.90
CA ASP A 47 2.50 3.07 -26.56
C ASP A 47 3.78 3.18 -25.71
N GLN A 48 4.06 4.35 -25.15
CA GLN A 48 5.22 4.56 -24.27
C GLN A 48 5.16 3.67 -23.03
N VAL A 49 3.99 3.59 -22.39
CA VAL A 49 3.78 2.72 -21.22
C VAL A 49 4.00 1.25 -21.59
N SER A 50 3.50 0.82 -22.76
CA SER A 50 3.69 -0.56 -23.22
C SER A 50 5.16 -0.91 -23.50
N ALA A 51 5.91 0.02 -24.08
CA ALA A 51 7.34 -0.15 -24.37
C ALA A 51 8.18 -0.23 -23.09
N GLU A 52 7.92 0.63 -22.11
CA GLU A 52 8.60 0.60 -20.81
C GLU A 52 8.32 -0.70 -20.04
N LEU A 53 7.08 -1.19 -20.12
CA LEU A 53 6.68 -2.45 -19.50
C LEU A 53 7.36 -3.64 -20.17
N ALA A 54 7.45 -3.66 -21.50
CA ALA A 54 8.19 -4.68 -22.24
C ALA A 54 9.69 -4.66 -21.90
N GLN A 55 10.29 -3.47 -21.82
CA GLN A 55 11.68 -3.30 -21.43
C GLN A 55 11.94 -3.78 -20.00
N SER A 56 11.07 -3.46 -19.05
CA SER A 56 11.20 -3.86 -17.64
C SER A 56 11.10 -5.37 -17.44
N LYS A 57 10.27 -6.04 -18.27
CA LYS A 57 10.22 -7.50 -18.32
C LYS A 57 11.52 -8.09 -18.90
N ALA A 58 12.04 -7.50 -19.98
CA ALA A 58 13.26 -7.97 -20.62
C ALA A 58 14.52 -7.77 -19.76
N SER A 59 14.58 -6.69 -18.98
CA SER A 59 15.69 -6.40 -18.07
C SER A 59 15.62 -7.14 -16.73
N GLY A 60 14.55 -7.91 -16.48
CA GLY A 60 14.34 -8.62 -15.21
C GLY A 60 14.03 -7.69 -14.04
N GLN A 61 13.82 -6.39 -14.28
CA GLN A 61 13.41 -5.42 -13.25
C GLN A 61 11.95 -5.62 -12.80
N TYR A 62 11.18 -6.39 -13.56
CA TYR A 62 9.79 -6.74 -13.26
C TYR A 62 9.61 -8.26 -13.24
N SER A 63 9.41 -8.83 -12.05
CA SER A 63 9.17 -10.25 -11.84
C SER A 63 7.71 -10.53 -11.51
N PHE A 64 7.12 -11.55 -12.12
CA PHE A 64 5.78 -12.03 -11.77
C PHE A 64 5.90 -13.23 -10.80
N GLY A 65 5.03 -13.28 -9.78
CA GLY A 65 4.74 -14.52 -9.06
C GLY A 65 5.82 -15.05 -8.11
N GLN A 66 6.77 -14.22 -7.67
CA GLN A 66 7.82 -14.62 -6.71
C GLN A 66 7.42 -14.40 -5.25
N GLU A 67 6.16 -14.05 -4.97
CA GLU A 67 5.63 -14.05 -3.62
C GLU A 67 4.84 -15.35 -3.44
N ASP A 68 5.47 -16.35 -2.81
CA ASP A 68 4.74 -17.43 -2.14
C ASP A 68 3.89 -16.78 -1.04
N TYR A 69 2.68 -16.36 -1.41
CA TYR A 69 1.71 -15.74 -0.51
C TYR A 69 0.48 -16.64 -0.37
N PRO A 70 0.05 -16.95 0.86
CA PRO A 70 0.60 -16.51 2.15
C PRO A 70 1.93 -17.22 2.49
N PRO A 71 2.78 -16.62 3.36
CA PRO A 71 3.95 -17.32 3.87
C PRO A 71 3.53 -18.66 4.48
N ALA A 72 4.35 -19.70 4.32
CA ALA A 72 4.14 -20.98 5.00
C ALA A 72 4.14 -20.75 6.52
N VAL A 73 2.95 -20.63 7.10
CA VAL A 73 2.78 -20.63 8.55
C VAL A 73 3.19 -22.01 9.03
N ALA A 74 4.20 -22.08 9.90
CA ALA A 74 4.46 -23.31 10.65
C ALA A 74 3.14 -23.66 11.34
N ALA A 75 2.55 -24.80 11.00
CA ALA A 75 1.32 -25.26 11.63
C ALA A 75 1.59 -25.38 13.13
N THR A 76 1.16 -24.37 13.90
CA THR A 76 1.07 -24.49 15.34
C THR A 76 0.09 -25.62 15.58
N HIS A 77 0.54 -26.67 16.26
CA HIS A 77 -0.29 -27.82 16.61
C HIS A 77 -1.59 -27.31 17.25
N PRO A 78 -2.76 -27.45 16.60
CA PRO A 78 -4.01 -27.09 17.25
C PRO A 78 -4.17 -28.04 18.44
N GLU A 79 -4.51 -27.49 19.60
CA GLU A 79 -4.69 -28.31 20.80
C GLU A 79 -5.71 -29.41 20.55
N SER A 80 -5.43 -30.60 21.05
CA SER A 80 -6.35 -31.72 20.85
C SER A 80 -7.64 -31.48 21.63
N ARG A 81 -8.78 -32.01 21.15
CA ARG A 81 -10.06 -31.92 21.85
C ARG A 81 -9.98 -32.38 23.31
N ALA A 82 -9.19 -33.41 23.59
CA ALA A 82 -8.96 -33.93 24.94
C ALA A 82 -8.22 -32.93 25.84
N GLN A 83 -7.30 -32.15 25.27
CA GLN A 83 -6.52 -31.14 25.99
C GLN A 83 -7.41 -29.95 26.38
N VAL A 84 -8.23 -29.48 25.44
CA VAL A 84 -9.24 -28.44 25.68
C VAL A 84 -10.25 -28.88 26.77
N GLU A 85 -10.69 -30.14 26.75
CA GLU A 85 -11.58 -30.68 27.78
C GLU A 85 -10.93 -30.70 29.17
N GLN A 86 -9.63 -31.02 29.24
CA GLN A 86 -8.88 -31.02 30.50
C GLN A 86 -8.71 -29.61 31.06
N GLU A 87 -8.36 -28.64 30.21
CA GLU A 87 -8.23 -27.23 30.61
C GLU A 87 -9.57 -26.64 31.06
N LEU A 88 -10.65 -26.97 30.36
CA LEU A 88 -12.00 -26.55 30.74
C LEU A 88 -12.39 -27.11 32.12
N GLN A 89 -12.08 -28.38 32.40
CA GLN A 89 -12.34 -28.99 33.70
C GLN A 89 -11.52 -28.29 34.80
N GLN A 90 -10.28 -27.94 34.49
CA GLN A 90 -9.39 -27.24 35.41
C GLN A 90 -9.89 -25.81 35.72
N ALA A 91 -10.29 -25.05 34.71
CA ALA A 91 -10.87 -23.71 34.86
C ALA A 91 -12.17 -23.74 35.68
N GLN A 92 -13.02 -24.75 35.48
CA GLN A 92 -14.22 -24.98 36.28
C GLN A 92 -13.91 -25.21 37.76
N VAL A 93 -12.91 -26.05 38.08
CA VAL A 93 -12.52 -26.30 39.48
C VAL A 93 -11.89 -25.06 40.11
N GLN A 94 -11.14 -24.27 39.33
CA GLN A 94 -10.53 -23.01 39.80
C GLN A 94 -11.56 -21.86 39.94
N GLY A 95 -12.80 -22.05 39.48
CA GLY A 95 -13.83 -21.02 39.51
C GLY A 95 -13.59 -19.87 38.52
N GLU A 96 -12.78 -20.10 37.47
CA GLU A 96 -12.41 -19.11 36.46
C GLU A 96 -13.42 -19.02 35.30
N MET A 97 -14.50 -19.80 35.36
CA MET A 97 -15.57 -19.78 34.37
C MET A 97 -16.47 -18.57 34.58
N ALA A 98 -16.33 -17.57 33.71
CA ALA A 98 -17.31 -16.50 33.58
C ALA A 98 -18.58 -17.07 32.93
N SER A 99 -19.62 -17.33 33.73
CA SER A 99 -20.97 -17.58 33.22
C SER A 99 -21.60 -16.21 32.99
N ASP A 100 -21.31 -15.62 31.83
CA ASP A 100 -22.06 -14.46 31.38
C ASP A 100 -23.18 -14.99 30.46
N GLU A 101 -24.39 -15.03 31.01
CA GLU A 101 -25.68 -15.20 30.32
C GLU A 101 -25.93 -14.06 29.31
N GLU A 102 -25.04 -13.89 28.34
CA GLU A 102 -25.23 -12.98 27.22
C GLU A 102 -26.10 -13.68 26.17
N ASP A 103 -27.34 -13.23 26.01
CA ASP A 103 -28.28 -13.68 24.99
C ASP A 103 -27.63 -13.54 23.59
N TYR A 104 -27.22 -14.67 23.01
CA TYR A 104 -26.63 -14.76 21.67
C TYR A 104 -27.54 -15.60 20.78
N PRO A 105 -27.85 -15.15 19.55
CA PRO A 105 -27.22 -14.05 18.81
C PRO A 105 -27.82 -12.66 19.08
N PRO A 106 -27.03 -11.57 18.95
CA PRO A 106 -27.55 -10.22 19.10
C PRO A 106 -28.68 -9.95 18.08
N PRO A 107 -29.72 -9.16 18.43
CA PRO A 107 -30.77 -8.80 17.49
C PRO A 107 -30.17 -8.05 16.29
N ALA A 108 -30.57 -8.44 15.08
CA ALA A 108 -30.08 -7.84 13.85
C ALA A 108 -30.35 -6.32 13.84
N MET A 109 -29.29 -5.52 13.86
CA MET A 109 -29.39 -4.08 13.63
C MET A 109 -29.83 -3.85 12.19
N ALA A 110 -31.04 -3.33 11.98
CA ALA A 110 -31.50 -2.89 10.68
C ALA A 110 -30.57 -1.78 10.16
N HIS A 111 -29.72 -2.09 9.18
CA HIS A 111 -29.06 -1.07 8.36
C HIS A 111 -30.15 -0.38 7.54
N SER A 112 -30.65 0.74 8.04
CA SER A 112 -31.58 1.61 7.33
C SER A 112 -30.85 2.30 6.18
N GLY A 113 -30.78 1.61 5.04
CA GLY A 113 -30.47 2.22 3.75
C GLY A 113 -31.62 3.13 3.34
N THR A 114 -31.54 4.43 3.66
CA THR A 114 -32.40 5.44 3.03
C THR A 114 -31.60 6.15 1.96
N SER A 115 -31.64 5.56 0.76
CA SER A 115 -31.52 6.32 -0.47
C SER A 115 -32.72 7.28 -0.52
N ALA A 116 -32.50 8.57 -0.34
CA ALA A 116 -33.51 9.60 -0.56
C ALA A 116 -32.92 10.69 -1.44
N ILE A 117 -32.94 10.41 -2.75
CA ILE A 117 -32.94 11.42 -3.80
C ILE A 117 -34.40 11.89 -3.90
N HIS A 118 -34.67 13.16 -3.58
CA HIS A 118 -35.62 13.99 -4.32
C HIS A 118 -35.34 15.47 -4.09
#